data_AF-A0A7Y7B968-F1
#
_entry.id   AF-A0A7Y7B968-F1
#
_cell.length_a   1.000
_cell.length_b   1.000
_cell.length_c   1.000
_cell.angle_alpha   90.00
_cell.angle_beta   90.00
_cell.angle_gamma   90.00
#
_symmetry.space_group_name_H-M   'P 1'
#
loop_
_entity.id
_entity.type
_entity.pdbx_description
1 polymer ?
#
loop_
_entity_poly.entity_id
_entity_poly.type
_entity_poly.pdbx_seq_one_letter_code
_entity_poly.pdbx_strand_id
1 'polypeptide(L)'
;MPTARFFFDAGSGAVLWADPEDWEVWGQPVDLDRLPISHGLRENLSRLIARYDTSLNRDYPPDPGPWREAECHDFNEAVCQALGRLRTELGPAWQIHDKFYPLHEDPDLDRYLADPAGFVRT
;
A
#
# COMPACT_ATOMS: atom_id res chain seq x y z
N MET A 1 5.60 -17.11 16.50
CA MET A 1 5.01 -15.76 16.44
C MET A 1 4.93 -15.43 14.97
N PRO A 2 3.73 -15.19 14.42
CA PRO A 2 3.59 -14.92 13.00
C PRO A 2 4.29 -13.61 12.62
N THR A 3 4.91 -13.65 11.45
CA THR A 3 5.64 -12.51 10.88
C THR A 3 5.03 -12.12 9.55
N ALA A 4 4.85 -10.81 9.36
CA ALA A 4 4.35 -10.28 8.11
C ALA A 4 5.02 -8.97 7.71
N ARG A 5 5.07 -8.75 6.39
CA ARG A 5 5.56 -7.53 5.75
C ARG A 5 4.39 -6.66 5.34
N PHE A 6 4.43 -5.39 5.73
CA PHE A 6 3.41 -4.40 5.38
C PHE A 6 3.90 -3.59 4.17
N PHE A 7 3.26 -3.76 3.02
CA PHE A 7 3.48 -2.99 1.80
C PHE A 7 2.35 -3.26 0.81
N PHE A 8 2.17 -2.37 -0.17
CA PHE A 8 1.19 -2.53 -1.22
C PHE A 8 1.81 -3.20 -2.45
N ASP A 9 1.05 -4.11 -3.06
CA ASP A 9 1.34 -4.61 -4.40
C ASP A 9 0.15 -4.28 -5.31
N ALA A 10 0.45 -3.68 -6.46
CA ALA A 10 -0.54 -3.08 -7.33
C ALA A 10 -1.54 -4.12 -7.84
N GLY A 11 -2.84 -3.86 -7.66
CA GLY A 11 -3.91 -4.77 -8.10
C GLY A 11 -4.00 -6.09 -7.32
N SER A 12 -3.15 -6.32 -6.32
CA SER A 12 -3.21 -7.52 -5.48
C SER A 12 -4.43 -7.55 -4.55
N GLY A 13 -4.97 -6.38 -4.22
CA GLY A 13 -6.02 -6.24 -3.20
C GLY A 13 -5.52 -6.48 -1.77
N ALA A 14 -4.20 -6.48 -1.53
CA ALA A 14 -3.60 -6.78 -0.24
C ALA A 14 -2.58 -5.73 0.22
N VAL A 15 -2.33 -5.68 1.54
CA VAL A 15 -1.34 -4.79 2.17
C VAL A 15 -0.43 -5.50 3.18
N LEU A 16 -0.74 -6.76 3.49
CA LEU A 16 -0.04 -7.52 4.52
C LEU A 16 0.30 -8.91 3.99
N TRP A 17 1.58 -9.26 4.07
CA TRP A 17 2.14 -10.44 3.41
C TRP A 17 2.83 -11.31 4.45
N ALA A 18 2.30 -12.50 4.69
CA ALA A 18 2.89 -13.43 5.64
C ALA A 18 4.23 -13.97 5.10
N ASP A 19 5.13 -14.31 6.01
CA ASP A 19 6.32 -15.06 5.65
C ASP A 19 5.97 -16.52 5.31
N PRO A 20 6.82 -17.23 4.52
CA PRO A 20 6.48 -18.54 3.98
C PRO A 20 6.06 -19.58 5.02
N GLU A 21 6.61 -19.49 6.22
CA GLU A 21 6.31 -20.38 7.35
C GLU A 21 4.86 -20.25 7.86
N ASP A 22 4.21 -19.11 7.59
CA ASP A 22 2.88 -18.75 8.09
C ASP A 22 1.78 -18.84 7.03
N TRP A 23 2.12 -19.17 5.76
CA TRP A 23 1.17 -19.17 4.63
C TRP A 23 0.00 -20.13 4.80
N GLU A 24 0.23 -21.33 5.33
CA GLU A 24 -0.86 -22.30 5.54
C GLU A 24 -1.91 -21.78 6.55
N VAL A 25 -1.46 -21.01 7.54
CA VAL A 25 -2.33 -20.48 8.58
C VAL A 25 -3.02 -19.22 8.10
N TRP A 26 -2.31 -18.28 7.47
CA TRP A 26 -2.82 -16.91 7.24
C TRP A 26 -3.09 -16.57 5.77
N GLY A 27 -2.62 -17.38 4.83
CA GLY A 27 -2.57 -17.04 3.41
C GLY A 27 -1.26 -16.35 3.02
N GLN A 28 -1.01 -16.21 1.72
CA GLN A 28 0.18 -15.52 1.21
C GLN A 28 0.02 -13.99 1.34
N PRO A 29 -1.03 -13.36 0.79
CA PRO A 29 -1.60 -12.20 1.45
C PRO A 29 -2.34 -12.67 2.70
N VAL A 30 -2.11 -12.00 3.82
CA VAL A 30 -2.86 -12.25 5.05
C VAL A 30 -4.30 -11.82 4.82
N ASP A 31 -5.23 -12.73 5.07
CA ASP A 31 -6.66 -12.41 5.07
C ASP A 31 -6.99 -11.48 6.26
N LEU A 32 -7.31 -10.22 5.96
CA LEU A 32 -7.62 -9.21 6.96
C LEU A 32 -8.88 -9.53 7.78
N ASP A 33 -9.80 -10.34 7.25
CA ASP A 33 -11.00 -10.77 7.99
C ASP A 33 -10.68 -11.77 9.11
N ARG A 34 -9.53 -12.44 9.03
CA ARG A 34 -9.06 -13.40 10.03
C ARG A 34 -8.21 -12.76 11.13
N LEU A 35 -7.78 -11.51 10.93
CA LEU A 35 -7.01 -10.79 11.93
C LEU A 35 -7.89 -10.33 13.10
N PRO A 36 -7.39 -10.40 14.34
CA PRO A 36 -8.08 -9.91 15.54
C PRO A 36 -7.98 -8.38 15.66
N ILE A 37 -8.29 -7.67 14.58
CA ILE A 37 -8.33 -6.20 14.52
C ILE A 37 -9.76 -5.71 14.45
N SER A 38 -9.96 -4.47 14.85
CA SER A 38 -11.26 -3.79 14.79
C SER A 38 -11.75 -3.64 13.35
N HIS A 39 -13.08 -3.66 13.19
CA HIS A 39 -13.74 -3.41 11.90
C HIS A 39 -13.29 -2.10 11.25
N GLY A 40 -13.20 -1.02 12.02
CA GLY A 40 -12.79 0.28 11.50
C GLY A 40 -11.34 0.31 11.00
N LEU A 41 -10.43 -0.48 11.59
CA LEU A 41 -9.07 -0.60 11.05
C LEU A 41 -9.09 -1.40 9.73
N ARG A 42 -9.85 -2.51 9.69
CA ARG A 42 -9.99 -3.33 8.49
C ARG A 42 -10.51 -2.53 7.30
N GLU A 43 -11.60 -1.78 7.49
CA GLU A 43 -12.14 -0.91 6.44
C GLU A 43 -11.14 0.16 6.00
N ASN A 44 -10.37 0.72 6.93
CA ASN A 44 -9.34 1.70 6.59
C ASN A 44 -8.24 1.07 5.71
N LEU A 45 -7.76 -0.13 6.05
CA LEU A 45 -6.79 -0.87 5.25
C LEU A 45 -7.34 -1.17 3.84
N SER A 46 -8.60 -1.63 3.74
CA SER A 46 -9.24 -1.86 2.44
C SER A 46 -9.35 -0.58 1.59
N ARG A 47 -9.65 0.57 2.21
CA ARG A 47 -9.67 1.87 1.51
C ARG A 47 -8.28 2.29 1.06
N LEU A 48 -7.25 2.07 1.88
CA LEU A 48 -5.87 2.38 1.52
C LEU A 48 -5.38 1.52 0.36
N ILE A 49 -5.73 0.22 0.34
CA ILE A 49 -5.44 -0.68 -0.78
C ILE A 49 -6.06 -0.13 -2.08
N ALA A 50 -7.37 0.16 -2.06
CA ALA A 50 -8.06 0.69 -3.23
C ALA A 50 -7.52 2.06 -3.68
N ARG A 51 -7.10 2.90 -2.72
CA ARG A 51 -6.51 4.21 -3.00
C ARG A 51 -5.10 4.06 -3.58
N TYR A 52 -4.28 3.14 -3.09
CA TYR A 52 -2.94 2.89 -3.65
C TYR A 52 -2.98 2.59 -5.15
N ASP A 53 -3.93 1.78 -5.60
CA ASP A 53 -4.08 1.45 -7.02
C ASP A 53 -4.39 2.68 -7.90
N THR A 54 -4.93 3.77 -7.33
CA THR A 54 -5.17 5.02 -8.08
C THR A 54 -3.94 5.93 -8.14
N SER A 55 -2.89 5.63 -7.38
CA SER A 55 -1.60 6.33 -7.49
C SER A 55 -0.83 5.96 -8.75
N LEU A 56 -1.19 4.85 -9.38
CA LEU A 56 -0.55 4.35 -10.59
C LEU A 56 -1.21 4.88 -11.85
N ASN A 57 -0.40 4.99 -12.89
CA ASN A 57 -0.91 5.26 -14.23
C ASN A 57 -1.69 4.04 -14.73
N ARG A 58 -2.98 4.25 -15.04
CA ARG A 58 -3.88 3.17 -15.45
C ARG A 58 -3.65 2.71 -16.88
N ASP A 59 -3.20 3.62 -17.75
CA ASP A 59 -3.01 3.34 -19.17
C ASP A 59 -1.70 2.58 -19.38
N TYR A 60 -0.65 3.02 -18.69
CA TYR A 60 0.65 2.35 -18.71
C TYR A 60 1.37 2.53 -17.36
N PRO A 61 1.32 1.54 -16.44
CA PRO A 61 1.88 1.67 -15.09
C PRO A 61 3.34 2.14 -14.98
N PRO A 62 4.23 1.85 -15.95
CA PRO A 62 5.58 2.41 -15.94
C PRO A 62 5.63 3.93 -16.13
N ASP A 63 4.61 4.57 -16.69
CA ASP A 63 4.57 6.03 -16.83
C ASP A 63 4.21 6.74 -15.51
N PRO A 64 4.46 8.06 -15.40
CA PRO A 64 4.12 8.84 -14.22
C PRO A 64 2.69 8.60 -13.73
N GLY A 65 2.58 8.29 -12.43
CA GLY A 65 1.30 8.19 -11.74
C GLY A 65 0.61 9.57 -11.63
N PRO A 66 -0.72 9.63 -11.55
CA PRO A 66 -1.45 10.89 -11.64
C PRO A 66 -1.39 11.75 -10.38
N TRP A 67 -0.90 11.22 -9.26
CA TRP A 67 -0.94 11.91 -7.97
C TRP A 67 0.09 13.03 -7.90
N ARG A 68 -0.38 14.17 -7.41
CA ARG A 68 0.50 15.29 -7.02
C ARG A 68 1.10 15.08 -5.64
N GLU A 69 2.16 15.81 -5.32
CA GLU A 69 2.94 15.62 -4.09
C GLU A 69 2.06 15.73 -2.83
N ALA A 70 1.05 16.62 -2.85
CA ALA A 70 0.09 16.75 -1.75
C ALA A 70 -0.75 15.46 -1.54
N GLU A 71 -1.20 14.81 -2.62
CA GLU A 71 -1.96 13.56 -2.53
C GLU A 71 -1.09 12.40 -2.05
N CYS A 72 0.16 12.36 -2.50
CA CYS A 72 1.18 11.43 -2.04
C CYS A 72 1.43 11.59 -0.53
N HIS A 73 1.64 12.82 -0.06
CA HIS A 73 1.83 13.14 1.34
C HIS A 73 0.64 12.70 2.20
N ASP A 74 -0.59 13.08 1.80
CA ASP A 74 -1.82 12.71 2.52
C ASP A 74 -2.01 11.19 2.59
N PHE A 75 -1.60 10.46 1.55
CA PHE A 75 -1.64 9.00 1.57
C PHE A 75 -0.59 8.41 2.51
N ASN A 76 0.66 8.89 2.44
CA ASN A 76 1.75 8.42 3.28
C ASN A 76 1.43 8.59 4.76
N GLU A 77 0.88 9.74 5.17
CA GLU A 77 0.45 9.97 6.55
C GLU A 77 -0.64 8.97 6.98
N ALA A 78 -1.63 8.73 6.12
CA ALA A 78 -2.70 7.79 6.41
C ALA A 78 -2.17 6.34 6.55
N VAL A 79 -1.18 5.95 5.75
CA VAL A 79 -0.50 4.65 5.85
C VAL A 79 0.27 4.53 7.16
N CYS A 80 1.05 5.55 7.53
CA CYS A 80 1.78 5.56 8.80
C CYS A 80 0.84 5.41 10.01
N GLN A 81 -0.29 6.12 10.01
CA GLN A 81 -1.31 5.99 11.06
C GLN A 81 -1.93 4.59 11.10
N ALA A 82 -2.28 4.03 9.94
CA ALA A 82 -2.86 2.69 9.84
C ALA A 82 -1.88 1.61 10.31
N LEU A 83 -0.60 1.69 9.94
CA LEU A 83 0.44 0.75 10.38
C LEU A 83 0.68 0.83 11.90
N GLY A 84 0.74 2.04 12.46
CA GLY A 84 0.85 2.24 13.90
C GLY A 84 -0.33 1.62 14.67
N ARG A 85 -1.55 1.82 14.14
CA ARG A 85 -2.76 1.22 14.71
C ARG A 85 -2.78 -0.30 14.57
N LEU A 86 -2.37 -0.84 13.42
CA LEU A 86 -2.25 -2.28 13.19
C LEU A 86 -1.31 -2.95 14.20
N ARG A 87 -0.12 -2.38 14.40
CA ARG A 87 0.83 -2.87 15.42
C ARG A 87 0.26 -2.81 16.83
N THR A 88 -0.51 -1.77 17.15
CA THR A 88 -1.13 -1.61 18.45
C THR A 88 -2.23 -2.66 18.69
N GLU A 89 -3.10 -2.87 17.71
CA GLU A 89 -4.23 -3.81 17.84
C GLU A 89 -3.77 -5.28 17.83
N LEU A 90 -2.77 -5.64 17.00
CA LEU A 90 -2.19 -6.99 17.02
C LEU A 90 -1.27 -7.24 18.22
N GLY A 91 -0.68 -6.18 18.77
CA GLY A 91 0.20 -6.23 19.91
C GLY A 91 1.44 -7.11 19.68
N PRO A 92 2.07 -7.61 20.76
CA PRO A 92 3.30 -8.42 20.67
C PRO A 92 3.07 -9.83 20.13
N ALA A 93 1.82 -10.21 19.84
CA ALA A 93 1.51 -11.52 19.25
C ALA A 93 1.93 -11.61 17.77
N TRP A 94 2.24 -10.47 17.14
CA TRP A 94 2.64 -10.38 15.74
C TRP A 94 3.91 -9.55 15.58
N GLN A 95 4.73 -9.94 14.61
CA GLN A 95 5.86 -9.14 14.14
C GLN A 95 5.53 -8.53 12.78
N ILE A 96 5.31 -7.21 12.75
CA ILE A 96 4.98 -6.49 11.51
C ILE A 96 6.17 -5.65 11.04
N HIS A 97 6.77 -6.07 9.93
CA HIS A 97 7.86 -5.34 9.27
C HIS A 97 7.30 -4.30 8.32
N ASP A 98 7.72 -3.04 8.51
CA ASP A 98 7.43 -2.00 7.55
C ASP A 98 8.28 -2.19 6.30
N LYS A 99 7.63 -2.35 5.16
CA LYS A 99 8.24 -2.45 3.83
C LYS A 99 7.60 -1.46 2.85
N PHE A 100 6.75 -0.55 3.34
CA PHE A 100 6.16 0.48 2.53
C PHE A 100 7.20 1.56 2.24
N TYR A 101 7.31 1.95 0.98
CA TYR A 101 8.10 3.11 0.57
C TYR A 101 7.14 4.28 0.35
N PRO A 102 7.37 5.44 1.00
CA PRO A 102 6.56 6.62 0.79
C PRO A 102 6.47 6.99 -0.69
N LEU A 103 5.26 7.32 -1.13
CA LEU A 103 5.01 7.80 -2.47
C LEU A 103 5.44 9.25 -2.60
N HIS A 104 5.88 9.63 -3.80
CA HIS A 104 6.19 11.00 -4.19
C HIS A 104 5.63 11.25 -5.58
N GLU A 105 5.33 12.51 -5.87
CA GLU A 105 5.02 12.93 -7.23
C GLU A 105 6.16 12.49 -8.16
N ASP A 106 5.79 11.90 -9.30
CA ASP A 106 6.79 11.54 -10.29
C ASP A 106 7.40 12.83 -10.86
N PRO A 107 8.74 13.00 -10.84
CA PRO A 107 9.38 14.23 -11.29
C PRO A 107 9.09 14.55 -12.77
N ASP A 108 8.70 13.55 -13.56
CA ASP A 108 8.35 13.69 -14.96
C ASP A 108 6.84 13.92 -15.20
N LEU A 109 6.01 14.03 -14.14
CA LEU A 109 4.55 14.13 -14.27
C LEU A 109 4.11 15.32 -15.10
N ASP A 110 4.71 16.51 -14.91
CA ASP A 110 4.37 17.68 -15.72
C ASP A 110 4.72 17.48 -17.20
N ARG A 111 5.84 16.79 -17.49
CA ARG A 111 6.23 16.46 -18.87
C ARG A 111 5.24 15.45 -19.47
N TYR A 112 4.85 14.44 -18.70
CA TYR A 112 3.85 13.46 -19.12
C TYR A 112 2.50 14.11 -19.40
N LEU A 113 1.99 14.97 -18.51
CA LEU A 113 0.68 15.61 -18.70
C LEU A 113 0.66 16.63 -19.86
N ALA A 114 1.80 17.21 -20.21
CA ALA A 114 1.91 18.12 -21.36
C ALA A 114 1.78 17.40 -22.71
N ASP A 115 2.33 16.20 -22.83
CA ASP A 115 2.22 15.35 -24.04
C ASP A 115 2.32 13.85 -23.68
N PRO A 116 1.21 13.21 -23.26
CA PRO A 116 1.23 11.80 -22.90
C PRO A 116 1.59 10.88 -24.07
N ALA A 117 1.22 11.25 -25.30
CA ALA A 117 1.43 10.40 -26.48
C ALA A 117 2.89 10.40 -26.95
N GLY A 118 3.60 11.52 -26.75
CA GLY A 118 5.03 11.67 -27.04
C GLY A 118 5.94 11.41 -25.85
N PHE A 119 5.41 11.02 -24.69
CA PHE A 119 6.21 10.86 -23.48
C PHE A 119 7.21 9.70 -23.58
N VAL A 120 8.45 9.98 -23.18
CA VAL A 120 9.51 8.99 -23.01
C VAL A 120 10.19 9.29 -21.68
N ARG A 121 10.33 8.29 -20.81
CA ARG A 121 11.15 8.42 -19.59
C ARG A 121 12.61 8.66 -19.97
N THR A 122 13.21 9.67 -19.35
CA THR A 122 14.64 10.00 -19.47
C THR A 122 15.52 9.12 -18.61
#